data_AF-A0A5N6XKK7-F1
#
_entry.id   AF-A0A5N6XKK7-F1
#
_cell.length_a   1.000
_cell.length_b   1.000
_cell.length_c   1.000
_cell.angle_alpha   90.00
_cell.angle_beta   90.00
_cell.angle_gamma   90.00
#
_symmetry.space_group_name_H-M   'P 1'
#
loop_
_entity.id
_entity.type
_entity.pdbx_description
1 polymer ?
#
loop_
_entity_poly.entity_id
_entity_poly.type
_entity_poly.pdbx_seq_one_letter_code
_entity_poly.pdbx_strand_id
1 'polypeptide(L)'
;MSFEKSCLDIRLEPRYDCTVLLARARVDEGDEYVDAELFLDQGITNDNGRFSRDSSSFTESAENIHLEFRDDGVWLIADLWDHLRRHIERQAINLSEHIENQDGDLDFLIGGINQSYK
;
A
#
# COMPACT_ATOMS: atom_id res chain seq x y z
N MET A 1 -4.07 -11.26 8.91
CA MET A 1 -2.78 -11.89 8.51
C MET A 1 -2.14 -10.98 7.47
N SER A 2 -0.81 -10.89 7.41
CA SER A 2 -0.16 -10.11 6.36
C SER A 2 -0.55 -10.61 4.96
N PHE A 3 -0.94 -9.70 4.06
CA PHE A 3 -1.59 -10.08 2.80
C PHE A 3 -0.71 -10.95 1.90
N GLU A 4 0.60 -10.76 1.88
CA GLU A 4 1.52 -11.50 1.00
C GLU A 4 1.55 -13.01 1.27
N LYS A 5 1.10 -13.43 2.45
CA LYS A 5 1.03 -14.85 2.84
C LYS A 5 -0.23 -15.55 2.35
N SER A 6 -1.26 -14.80 1.95
CA SER A 6 -2.52 -15.32 1.42
C SER A 6 -2.88 -14.75 0.05
N CYS A 7 -1.92 -14.13 -0.63
CA CYS A 7 -2.13 -13.54 -1.95
C CYS A 7 -1.12 -14.07 -2.97
N LEU A 8 -1.57 -14.19 -4.22
CA LEU A 8 -0.77 -14.53 -5.38
C LEU A 8 -0.79 -13.38 -6.39
N ASP A 9 0.13 -13.41 -7.35
CA ASP A 9 0.17 -12.45 -8.47
C ASP A 9 0.16 -10.96 -8.05
N ILE A 10 0.82 -10.66 -6.93
CA ILE A 10 0.89 -9.32 -6.34
C ILE A 10 1.61 -8.37 -7.29
N ARG A 11 0.93 -7.30 -7.71
CA ARG A 11 1.47 -6.30 -8.64
C ARG A 11 0.85 -4.93 -8.41
N LEU A 12 1.51 -3.90 -8.94
CA LEU A 12 0.94 -2.56 -9.04
C LEU A 12 0.37 -2.33 -10.43
N GLU A 13 -0.69 -1.53 -10.47
CA GLU A 13 -1.27 -1.00 -11.69
C GLU A 13 -1.46 0.51 -11.53
N PRO A 14 -0.72 1.35 -12.28
CA PRO A 14 -0.98 2.78 -12.31
C PRO A 14 -2.31 3.04 -13.02
N ARG A 15 -3.20 3.76 -12.34
CA ARG A 15 -4.43 4.33 -12.91
C ARG A 15 -4.27 5.86 -12.94
N TYR A 16 -5.24 6.57 -13.54
CA TYR A 16 -5.08 7.98 -13.94
C TYR A 16 -4.50 8.90 -12.85
N ASP A 17 -4.98 8.78 -11.61
CA ASP A 17 -4.62 9.61 -10.45
C ASP A 17 -4.24 8.80 -9.21
N CYS A 18 -4.13 7.48 -9.33
CA CYS A 18 -3.91 6.59 -8.19
C CYS A 18 -3.09 5.36 -8.57
N THR A 19 -2.41 4.80 -7.58
CA THR A 19 -1.72 3.52 -7.69
C THR A 19 -2.57 2.43 -7.05
N VAL A 20 -2.88 1.38 -7.81
CA VAL A 20 -3.70 0.26 -7.32
C VAL A 20 -2.83 -0.97 -7.10
N LEU A 21 -2.94 -1.57 -5.91
CA LEU A 21 -2.39 -2.89 -5.61
C LEU A 21 -3.40 -3.94 -6.09
N LEU A 22 -2.94 -4.85 -6.94
CA LEU A 22 -3.74 -5.97 -7.43
C LEU A 22 -3.11 -7.27 -6.94
N ALA A 23 -3.96 -8.21 -6.52
CA ALA A 23 -3.54 -9.56 -6.19
C ALA A 23 -4.70 -10.54 -6.36
N ARG A 24 -4.37 -11.84 -6.37
CA ARG A 24 -5.35 -12.91 -6.17
C ARG A 24 -5.37 -13.26 -4.69
N ALA A 25 -6.42 -12.88 -3.99
CA ALA A 25 -6.55 -13.02 -2.54
C ALA A 25 -7.33 -14.30 -2.18
N ARG A 26 -6.80 -15.06 -1.21
CA ARG A 26 -7.45 -16.27 -0.70
C ARG A 26 -8.69 -15.93 0.12
N VAL A 27 -9.79 -16.65 -0.11
CA VAL A 27 -11.10 -16.41 0.52
C VAL A 27 -11.30 -17.18 1.82
N ASP A 28 -10.74 -18.38 1.95
CA ASP A 28 -10.89 -19.23 3.13
C ASP A 28 -9.61 -20.03 3.44
N GLU A 29 -9.69 -21.07 4.29
CA GLU A 29 -8.56 -21.96 4.57
C GLU A 29 -8.24 -22.94 3.41
N GLY A 30 -9.07 -22.96 2.36
CA GLY A 30 -8.88 -23.78 1.17
C GLY A 30 -7.96 -23.14 0.12
N ASP A 31 -8.10 -23.58 -1.13
CA ASP A 31 -7.30 -23.10 -2.26
C ASP A 31 -8.11 -22.20 -3.22
N GLU A 32 -9.15 -21.54 -2.71
CA GLU A 32 -9.96 -20.59 -3.50
C GLU A 32 -9.37 -19.18 -3.43
N TYR A 33 -9.17 -18.57 -4.60
CA TYR A 33 -8.62 -17.22 -4.75
C TYR A 33 -9.46 -16.38 -5.70
N VAL A 34 -9.79 -15.17 -5.27
CA VAL A 34 -10.51 -14.15 -6.04
C VAL A 34 -9.60 -12.99 -6.41
N ASP A 35 -9.91 -12.27 -7.48
CA ASP A 35 -9.19 -11.05 -7.83
C ASP A 35 -9.58 -9.94 -6.85
N ALA A 36 -8.57 -9.31 -6.25
CA ALA A 36 -8.73 -8.24 -5.28
C ALA A 36 -7.94 -7.01 -5.70
N GLU A 37 -8.47 -5.83 -5.40
CA GLU A 37 -7.85 -4.55 -5.67
C GLU A 37 -7.89 -3.63 -4.44
N LEU A 38 -6.80 -2.92 -4.20
CA LEU A 38 -6.72 -1.90 -3.14
C LEU A 38 -6.11 -0.62 -3.69
N PHE A 39 -6.83 0.49 -3.55
CA PHE A 39 -6.35 1.82 -3.94
C PHE A 39 -5.37 2.33 -2.88
N LEU A 40 -4.07 2.34 -3.20
CA LEU A 40 -3.04 2.65 -2.21
C LEU A 40 -3.15 4.10 -1.70
N ASP A 41 -3.56 5.02 -2.57
CA ASP A 41 -3.83 6.41 -2.22
C ASP A 41 -4.93 6.59 -1.16
N GLN A 42 -5.74 5.58 -0.85
CA GLN A 42 -6.75 5.69 0.24
C GLN A 42 -6.15 5.63 1.64
N GLY A 43 -4.92 5.11 1.79
CA GLY A 43 -4.27 4.99 3.09
C GLY A 43 -2.78 5.33 3.09
N ILE A 44 -2.19 5.64 1.95
CA ILE A 44 -0.80 6.06 1.84
C ILE A 44 -0.75 7.49 1.32
N THR A 45 0.01 8.32 2.02
CA THR A 45 0.25 9.73 1.70
C THR A 45 1.73 10.00 1.50
N ASN A 46 2.03 10.98 0.66
CA ASN A 46 3.33 11.65 0.68
C ASN A 46 3.30 12.84 1.66
N ASP A 47 3.80 12.65 2.87
CA ASP A 47 4.00 13.72 3.85
C ASP A 47 5.40 14.33 3.68
N ASN A 48 5.46 15.38 2.86
CA ASN A 48 6.66 16.18 2.65
C ASN A 48 7.91 15.37 2.26
N GLY A 49 7.77 14.47 1.27
CA GLY A 49 8.84 13.63 0.77
C GLY A 49 9.03 12.32 1.55
N ARG A 50 8.06 11.92 2.38
CA ARG A 50 8.04 10.66 3.15
C ARG A 50 6.69 9.98 3.07
N PHE A 51 6.67 8.64 3.03
CA PHE A 51 5.43 7.91 3.16
C PHE A 51 4.83 8.09 4.57
N SER A 52 3.53 8.32 4.63
CA SER A 52 2.73 8.36 5.86
C SER A 52 1.41 7.61 5.67
N ARG A 53 0.76 7.28 6.78
CA ARG A 53 -0.55 6.61 6.89
C ARG A 53 -1.65 7.54 7.42
N ASP A 54 -1.32 8.80 7.69
CA ASP A 54 -2.22 9.73 8.39
C ASP A 54 -3.27 10.39 7.48
N SER A 55 -3.14 10.23 6.17
CA SER A 55 -4.03 10.84 5.18
C SER A 55 -4.16 9.96 3.94
N SER A 56 -4.62 10.56 2.84
CA SER A 56 -4.70 9.96 1.51
C SER A 56 -3.82 10.71 0.50
N SER A 57 -3.60 10.08 -0.65
CA SER A 57 -2.87 10.58 -1.82
C SER A 57 -1.34 10.66 -1.69
N PHE A 58 -0.65 9.85 -2.50
CA PHE A 58 0.79 9.97 -2.72
C PHE A 58 1.15 9.99 -4.21
N THR A 59 0.34 9.33 -5.05
CA THR A 59 0.65 9.06 -6.46
C THR A 59 0.92 10.33 -7.25
N GLU A 60 0.17 11.40 -7.04
CA GLU A 60 0.35 12.68 -7.75
C GLU A 60 1.71 13.35 -7.52
N SER A 61 2.40 12.95 -6.46
CA SER A 61 3.67 13.54 -5.99
C SER A 61 4.78 12.50 -5.89
N ALA A 62 4.62 11.38 -6.60
CA ALA A 62 5.53 10.24 -6.58
C ALA A 62 5.96 9.85 -8.00
N GLU A 63 7.21 9.40 -8.14
CA GLU A 63 7.77 8.86 -9.36
C GLU A 63 8.41 7.49 -9.11
N ASN A 64 8.69 6.75 -10.18
CA ASN A 64 9.39 5.46 -10.13
C ASN A 64 8.76 4.47 -9.13
N ILE A 65 7.43 4.44 -9.07
CA ILE A 65 6.66 3.64 -8.12
C ILE A 65 6.76 2.15 -8.51
N HIS A 66 7.25 1.31 -7.60
CA HIS A 66 7.38 -0.14 -7.82
C HIS A 66 7.35 -0.92 -6.50
N LEU A 67 7.28 -2.25 -6.62
CA LEU A 67 7.39 -3.16 -5.48
C LEU A 67 8.80 -3.75 -5.38
N GLU A 68 9.26 -3.91 -4.16
CA GLU A 68 10.39 -4.78 -3.82
C GLU A 68 9.90 -5.91 -2.92
N PHE A 69 10.15 -7.15 -3.33
CA PHE A 69 9.87 -8.35 -2.53
C PHE A 69 11.11 -8.66 -1.70
N ARG A 70 10.97 -8.61 -0.38
CA ARG A 70 12.05 -8.79 0.59
C ARG A 70 11.69 -9.94 1.55
N ASP A 71 12.67 -10.39 2.33
CA ASP A 71 12.49 -11.46 3.32
C ASP A 71 11.47 -11.08 4.41
N ASP A 72 11.30 -9.78 4.67
CA ASP A 72 10.40 -9.20 5.68
C ASP A 72 9.08 -8.66 5.10
N GLY A 73 8.78 -8.94 3.83
CA GLY A 73 7.50 -8.60 3.21
C GLY A 73 7.63 -7.88 1.87
N VAL A 74 6.51 -7.31 1.42
CA VAL A 74 6.40 -6.57 0.17
C VAL A 74 6.49 -5.07 0.46
N TRP A 75 7.45 -4.41 -0.15
CA TRP A 75 7.71 -2.98 0.06
C TRP A 75 7.27 -2.16 -1.14
N LEU A 76 6.58 -1.04 -0.89
CA LEU A 76 6.33 0.00 -1.88
C LEU A 76 7.52 0.96 -1.88
N ILE A 77 8.13 1.13 -3.05
CA ILE A 77 9.26 2.05 -3.26
C ILE A 77 8.81 3.14 -4.23
N ALA A 78 9.09 4.39 -3.89
CA ALA A 78 8.88 5.52 -4.78
C ALA A 78 9.84 6.66 -4.49
N ASP A 79 10.04 7.48 -5.50
CA ASP A 79 10.76 8.74 -5.43
C ASP A 79 9.73 9.85 -5.13
N LEU A 80 9.74 10.38 -3.89
CA LEU A 80 8.70 11.31 -3.40
C LEU A 80 9.18 12.76 -3.44
N TRP A 81 8.30 13.65 -3.93
CA TRP A 81 8.57 15.09 -3.99
C TRP A 81 8.18 15.80 -2.69
N ASP A 82 9.00 16.74 -2.22
CA ASP A 82 8.59 17.67 -1.17
C ASP A 82 7.57 18.72 -1.67
N HIS A 83 6.95 19.47 -0.75
CA HIS A 83 5.97 20.52 -1.07
C HIS A 83 6.51 21.64 -1.97
N LEU A 84 7.84 21.75 -2.11
CA LEU A 84 8.50 22.75 -2.94
C LEU A 84 8.95 22.17 -4.28
N ARG A 85 8.71 20.87 -4.51
CA ARG A 85 9.22 20.09 -5.64
C ARG A 85 10.74 20.20 -5.81
N ARG A 86 11.49 20.28 -4.71
CA ARG A 86 12.94 20.52 -4.73
C ARG A 86 13.77 19.29 -4.42
N HIS A 87 13.20 18.35 -3.68
CA HIS A 87 13.88 17.13 -3.27
C HIS A 87 13.08 15.91 -3.66
N ILE A 88 13.75 15.03 -4.39
CA ILE A 88 13.33 13.66 -4.63
C ILE A 88 14.16 12.81 -3.70
N GLU A 89 13.55 12.27 -2.65
CA GLU A 89 14.17 11.20 -1.87
C GLU A 89 13.49 9.89 -2.20
N ARG A 90 14.29 8.84 -2.42
CA ARG A 90 13.77 7.49 -2.53
C ARG A 90 13.28 7.04 -1.16
N GLN A 91 11.99 6.79 -1.06
CA GLN A 91 11.35 6.31 0.15
C GLN A 91 10.81 4.89 -0.05
N ALA A 92 10.59 4.23 1.08
CA ALA A 92 10.08 2.87 1.13
C ALA A 92 9.08 2.75 2.28
N ILE A 93 7.99 2.00 2.08
CA ILE A 93 7.06 1.62 3.14
C ILE A 93 6.72 0.13 3.00
N ASN A 94 6.71 -0.60 4.12
CA ASN A 94 6.40 -2.02 4.13
C ASN A 94 4.88 -2.21 4.05
N LEU A 95 4.38 -2.68 2.90
CA LEU A 95 2.96 -2.92 2.69
C LEU A 95 2.46 -4.10 3.53
N SER A 96 3.31 -5.11 3.76
CA SER A 96 2.98 -6.27 4.59
C SER A 96 2.66 -5.88 6.04
N GLU A 97 3.24 -4.79 6.55
CA GLU A 97 2.92 -4.29 7.89
C GLU A 97 1.61 -3.49 7.97
N HIS A 98 1.01 -3.16 6.83
CA HIS A 98 -0.12 -2.23 6.75
C HIS A 98 -1.33 -2.75 5.98
N ILE A 99 -1.20 -3.86 5.26
CA ILE A 99 -2.27 -4.44 4.45
C ILE A 99 -2.50 -5.88 4.88
N GLU A 100 -3.77 -6.22 5.01
CA GLU A 100 -4.22 -7.58 5.23
C GLU A 100 -5.18 -8.04 4.15
N ASN A 101 -5.35 -9.36 4.08
CA ASN A 101 -6.41 -10.00 3.31
C ASN A 101 -7.48 -10.49 4.30
N GLN A 102 -8.71 -10.01 4.11
CA GLN A 102 -9.93 -10.36 4.83
C GLN A 102 -10.86 -11.13 3.88
N ASP A 103 -10.78 -12.45 3.90
CA ASP A 103 -11.62 -13.36 3.12
C ASP A 103 -11.75 -12.99 1.63
N GLY A 104 -10.62 -12.66 0.99
CA GLY A 104 -10.54 -12.30 -0.42
C GLY A 104 -10.60 -10.79 -0.70
N ASP A 105 -10.76 -9.96 0.35
CA ASP A 105 -10.75 -8.52 0.25
C ASP A 105 -9.43 -7.94 0.82
N LEU A 106 -8.78 -7.04 0.08
CA LEU A 106 -7.56 -6.39 0.54
C LEU A 106 -7.92 -5.11 1.27
N ASP A 107 -7.50 -4.98 2.53
CA ASP A 107 -7.76 -3.79 3.32
C ASP A 107 -6.54 -3.34 4.09
N PHE A 108 -6.53 -2.06 4.43
CA PHE A 108 -5.55 -1.51 5.33
C PHE A 108 -5.83 -1.92 6.76
N LEU A 109 -4.80 -2.39 7.45
CA LEU A 109 -4.83 -2.61 8.88
C LEU A 109 -5.23 -1.30 9.56
N ILE A 110 -6.32 -1.34 10.32
CA ILE A 110 -6.72 -0.24 11.20
C ILE A 110 -5.71 -0.20 12.34
N GLY A 111 -4.60 0.51 12.11
CA GLY A 111 -3.71 0.94 13.18
C GLY A 111 -4.56 1.72 14.18
N GLY A 112 -4.64 1.22 15.41
CA GLY A 112 -5.53 1.75 16.44
C GLY A 112 -5.47 3.27 16.50
N ILE A 113 -6.49 3.91 15.94
CA ILE A 113 -6.84 5.26 16.32
C ILE A 113 -7.05 5.19 17.83
N ASN A 114 -6.18 5.85 18.59
CA ASN A 114 -6.61 6.36 19.88
C ASN A 114 -7.81 7.25 19.56
N GLN A 115 -9.01 6.69 19.67
CA GLN A 115 -10.21 7.46 19.92
C GLN A 115 -9.99 8.16 21.26
N SER A 116 -9.43 9.35 21.19
CA SER A 116 -9.36 10.29 22.29
C SER A 116 -9.72 11.67 21.75
N TYR A 117 -10.97 11.80 21.36
CA TYR A 117 -11.68 13.06 21.52
C TYR A 117 -12.79 12.84 22.55
N LYS A 118 -12.67 13.60 23.63
CA LYS A 118 -13.66 13.75 24.70
C LYS A 118 -14.96 14.33 24.17
#